data_AF-A0A3A9BXW6-F1
#
_entry.id   AF-A0A3A9BXW6-F1
#
_cell.length_a   1.000
_cell.length_b   1.000
_cell.length_c   1.000
_cell.angle_alpha   90.00
_cell.angle_beta   90.00
_cell.angle_gamma   90.00
#
_symmetry.space_group_name_H-M   'P 1'
#
loop_
_entity.id
_entity.type
_entity.pdbx_description
1 polymer ?
#
loop_
_entity_poly.entity_id
_entity_poly.type
_entity_poly.pdbx_seq_one_letter_code
_entity_poly.pdbx_strand_id
1 'polypeptide(L)'
;MKFEAFKYLWTQGIAKTAQNVMDEIPDVLRKDYAVTLDISDSMCRKLYEQYDSIRKEVRDKYFNTGNNDENKIDGHKICACITGALLNVQMITYKMDKGQVPVQIVLSNYALAFLSAISVLYLFLLSDFAKEGKEEYYNKLKEQAAFLFPETNWGHDSYVLGRIKALALNDVYGNEFDVLGYADMLFWIEKYNIDKLCN
;
A
#
# COMPACT_ATOMS: atom_id res chain seq x y z
N MET A 1 -14.64 -7.13 0.91
CA MET A 1 -15.07 -5.71 1.04
C MET A 1 -15.95 -5.37 -0.15
N LYS A 2 -17.06 -4.63 0.04
CA LYS A 2 -17.90 -4.15 -1.07
C LYS A 2 -17.19 -3.04 -1.86
N PHE A 3 -17.58 -2.81 -3.11
CA PHE A 3 -16.94 -1.82 -3.98
C PHE A 3 -17.01 -0.39 -3.41
N GLU A 4 -18.11 -0.01 -2.76
CA GLU A 4 -18.30 1.32 -2.20
C GLU A 4 -17.29 1.62 -1.08
N ALA A 5 -17.03 0.63 -0.22
CA ALA A 5 -16.01 0.73 0.82
C ALA A 5 -14.60 0.78 0.20
N PHE A 6 -14.35 -0.01 -0.85
CA PHE A 6 -13.10 0.08 -1.59
C PHE A 6 -12.93 1.47 -2.23
N LYS A 7 -13.98 2.03 -2.83
CA LYS A 7 -13.96 3.36 -3.45
C LYS A 7 -13.64 4.46 -2.43
N TYR A 8 -14.08 4.31 -1.19
CA TYR A 8 -13.68 5.19 -0.10
C TYR A 8 -12.16 5.12 0.15
N LEU A 9 -11.59 3.91 0.29
CA LEU A 9 -10.15 3.72 0.47
C LEU A 9 -9.33 4.22 -0.73
N TRP A 10 -9.86 4.02 -1.93
CA TRP A 10 -9.29 4.56 -3.16
C TRP A 10 -9.15 6.09 -3.10
N THR A 11 -10.24 6.78 -2.79
CA THR A 11 -10.28 8.25 -2.77
C THR A 11 -9.43 8.82 -1.64
N GLN A 12 -9.50 8.23 -0.44
CA GLN A 12 -8.85 8.78 0.75
C GLN A 12 -7.37 8.40 0.86
N GLY A 13 -6.99 7.23 0.36
CA GLY A 13 -5.62 6.71 0.45
C GLY A 13 -4.97 6.56 -0.92
N ILE A 14 -5.40 5.58 -1.70
CA ILE A 14 -4.65 5.09 -2.88
C ILE A 14 -4.40 6.17 -3.93
N ALA A 15 -5.45 6.88 -4.38
CA ALA A 15 -5.33 7.89 -5.43
C ALA A 15 -4.49 9.09 -4.98
N LYS A 16 -4.63 9.51 -3.71
CA LYS A 16 -3.82 10.58 -3.13
C LYS A 16 -2.36 10.17 -3.02
N THR A 17 -2.09 8.94 -2.58
CA THR A 17 -0.73 8.40 -2.55
C THR A 17 -0.12 8.33 -3.95
N ALA A 18 -0.89 7.92 -4.96
CA ALA A 18 -0.42 7.88 -6.34
C ALA A 18 -0.03 9.26 -6.86
N GLN A 19 -0.81 10.29 -6.54
CA GLN A 19 -0.47 11.66 -6.87
C GLN A 19 0.82 12.10 -6.16
N ASN A 20 0.96 11.82 -4.86
CA ASN A 20 2.18 12.15 -4.12
C ASN A 20 3.43 11.50 -4.72
N VAL A 21 3.37 10.20 -5.05
CA VAL A 21 4.47 9.48 -5.71
C VAL A 21 4.80 10.10 -7.07
N MET A 22 3.78 10.47 -7.84
CA MET A 22 3.97 11.14 -9.14
C MET A 22 4.61 12.52 -9.01
N ASP A 23 4.34 13.24 -7.92
CA ASP A 23 4.91 14.57 -7.66
C ASP A 23 6.33 14.54 -7.10
N GLU A 24 6.77 13.41 -6.55
CA GLU A 24 8.18 13.17 -6.21
C GLU A 24 9.07 12.98 -7.45
N ILE A 25 8.49 12.65 -8.61
CA ILE A 25 9.23 12.52 -9.86
C ILE A 25 9.45 13.92 -10.47
N PRO A 26 10.71 14.36 -10.69
CA PRO A 26 11.00 15.66 -11.27
C PRO A 26 10.37 15.86 -12.64
N ASP A 27 9.83 17.05 -12.90
CA ASP A 27 9.14 17.40 -14.16
C ASP A 27 9.94 17.09 -15.43
N VAL A 28 11.25 17.32 -15.39
CA VAL A 28 12.15 17.03 -16.51
C VAL A 28 12.10 15.54 -16.83
N LEU A 29 12.17 14.68 -15.82
CA LEU A 29 12.12 13.24 -15.98
C LEU A 29 10.72 12.74 -16.33
N ARG A 30 9.67 13.36 -15.80
CA ARG A 30 8.27 13.08 -16.20
C ARG A 30 8.08 13.30 -17.70
N LYS A 31 8.55 14.44 -18.22
CA LYS A 31 8.49 14.77 -19.65
C LYS A 31 9.39 13.86 -20.47
N ASP A 32 10.60 13.61 -19.99
CA ASP A 32 11.59 12.86 -20.76
C ASP A 32 11.17 11.41 -21.01
N TYR A 33 10.60 10.77 -20.00
CA TYR A 33 10.17 9.37 -20.05
C TYR A 33 8.66 9.24 -20.29
N ALA A 34 7.96 10.32 -20.64
CA ALA A 34 6.51 10.36 -20.82
C ALA A 34 5.76 9.65 -19.68
N VAL A 35 6.13 9.97 -18.43
CA VAL A 35 5.53 9.39 -17.23
C VAL A 35 4.09 9.89 -17.11
N THR A 36 3.14 8.98 -16.97
CA THR A 36 1.72 9.30 -16.80
C THR A 36 1.15 8.56 -15.60
N LEU A 37 0.11 9.13 -14.99
CA LEU A 37 -0.62 8.57 -13.86
C LEU A 37 -2.10 8.42 -14.26
N ASP A 38 -2.67 7.23 -14.03
CA ASP A 38 -4.10 6.97 -14.20
C ASP A 38 -4.78 6.77 -12.83
N ILE A 39 -5.58 7.77 -12.43
CA ILE A 39 -6.44 7.74 -11.24
C ILE A 39 -7.93 7.81 -11.61
N SER A 40 -8.28 7.35 -12.82
CA SER A 40 -9.66 7.33 -13.31
C SER A 40 -10.56 6.36 -12.54
N ASP A 41 -11.88 6.56 -12.66
CA ASP A 41 -12.88 5.60 -12.16
C ASP A 41 -12.73 4.21 -12.82
N SER A 42 -12.29 4.14 -14.08
CA SER A 42 -11.97 2.87 -14.74
C SER A 42 -10.79 2.16 -14.08
N MET A 43 -9.74 2.90 -13.73
CA MET A 43 -8.59 2.33 -13.02
C MET A 43 -8.99 1.85 -11.61
N CYS A 44 -9.82 2.62 -10.90
CA CYS A 44 -10.38 2.22 -9.61
C CYS A 44 -11.11 0.87 -9.69
N ARG A 45 -11.95 0.66 -10.72
CA ARG A 45 -12.65 -0.61 -10.95
C ARG A 45 -11.70 -1.75 -11.28
N LYS A 46 -10.74 -1.52 -12.18
CA LYS A 46 -9.71 -2.51 -12.53
C LYS A 46 -8.91 -2.96 -11.30
N LEU A 47 -8.51 -2.02 -10.46
CA LEU A 47 -7.79 -2.33 -9.22
C LEU A 47 -8.67 -3.10 -8.24
N TYR A 48 -9.96 -2.73 -8.11
CA TYR A 48 -10.90 -3.46 -7.26
C TYR A 48 -11.08 -4.92 -7.69
N GLU A 49 -11.21 -5.17 -9.00
CA GLU A 49 -11.34 -6.52 -9.54
C GLU A 49 -10.10 -7.36 -9.22
N GLN A 50 -8.91 -6.80 -9.42
CA GLN A 50 -7.65 -7.47 -9.06
C GLN A 50 -7.56 -7.73 -7.55
N TYR A 51 -7.90 -6.74 -6.72
CA TYR A 51 -7.96 -6.89 -5.27
C TYR A 51 -8.93 -8.01 -4.86
N ASP A 52 -10.14 -8.05 -5.43
CA ASP A 52 -11.15 -9.04 -5.05
C ASP A 52 -10.74 -10.45 -5.49
N SER A 53 -10.04 -10.58 -6.63
CA SER A 53 -9.44 -11.83 -7.07
C SER A 53 -8.42 -12.36 -6.06
N ILE A 54 -7.41 -11.55 -5.71
CA ILE A 54 -6.37 -11.93 -4.73
C ILE A 54 -6.99 -12.24 -3.37
N ARG A 55 -7.94 -11.42 -2.94
CA ARG A 55 -8.66 -11.60 -1.67
C ARG A 55 -9.39 -12.95 -1.60
N LYS A 56 -10.06 -13.34 -2.70
CA LYS A 56 -10.76 -14.62 -2.81
C LYS A 56 -9.77 -15.77 -2.76
N GLU A 57 -8.67 -15.69 -3.49
CA GLU A 57 -7.63 -16.73 -3.49
C GLU A 57 -7.06 -16.96 -2.08
N VAL A 58 -6.68 -15.88 -1.38
CA VAL A 58 -6.17 -15.95 0.00
C VAL A 58 -7.22 -16.55 0.94
N ARG A 59 -8.49 -16.17 0.77
CA ARG A 59 -9.59 -16.75 1.55
C ARG A 59 -9.73 -18.25 1.29
N ASP A 60 -9.75 -18.65 0.03
CA ASP A 60 -10.00 -20.04 -0.36
C ASP A 60 -8.85 -20.95 0.08
N LYS A 61 -7.61 -20.45 0.04
CA LYS A 61 -6.41 -21.20 0.41
C LYS A 61 -6.23 -21.37 1.92
N TYR A 62 -6.60 -20.37 2.73
CA TYR A 62 -6.22 -20.33 4.15
C TYR A 62 -7.39 -20.22 5.14
N PHE A 63 -8.56 -19.79 4.70
CA PHE A 63 -9.68 -19.43 5.58
C PHE A 63 -11.00 -20.12 5.21
N ASN A 64 -10.99 -21.13 4.33
CA ASN A 64 -12.21 -21.84 3.97
C ASN A 64 -12.54 -22.94 5.00
N THR A 65 -13.05 -22.54 6.16
CA THR A 65 -13.39 -23.44 7.28
C THR A 65 -14.86 -23.92 7.27
N GLY A 66 -15.65 -23.58 6.25
CA GLY A 66 -17.05 -24.00 6.12
C GLY A 66 -18.10 -23.11 6.80
N ASN A 67 -17.70 -22.15 7.65
CA ASN A 67 -18.61 -21.17 8.27
C ASN A 67 -18.39 -19.76 7.70
N ASN A 68 -19.40 -19.19 7.02
CA ASN A 68 -19.26 -17.92 6.29
C ASN A 68 -19.02 -16.69 7.19
N ASP A 69 -19.46 -16.70 8.45
CA ASP A 69 -19.40 -15.52 9.33
C ASP A 69 -18.06 -15.34 10.06
N GLU A 70 -17.25 -16.40 10.19
CA GLU A 70 -15.93 -16.36 10.83
C GLU A 70 -14.79 -16.00 9.85
N ASN A 71 -15.09 -15.94 8.56
CA ASN A 71 -14.09 -15.80 7.48
C ASN A 71 -13.81 -14.34 7.09
N LYS A 72 -13.89 -13.42 8.05
CA LYS A 72 -13.53 -12.01 7.82
C LYS A 72 -12.01 -11.87 7.87
N ILE A 73 -11.44 -11.33 6.81
CA ILE A 73 -10.03 -10.92 6.80
C ILE A 73 -9.86 -9.60 7.56
N ASP A 74 -8.82 -9.49 8.37
CA ASP A 74 -8.49 -8.27 9.11
C ASP A 74 -7.90 -7.19 8.20
N GLY A 75 -7.75 -5.97 8.74
CA GLY A 75 -7.27 -4.79 8.03
C GLY A 75 -5.90 -4.99 7.37
N HIS A 76 -4.97 -5.68 8.02
CA HIS A 76 -3.62 -5.91 7.48
C HIS A 76 -3.68 -6.80 6.24
N LYS A 77 -4.50 -7.86 6.26
CA LYS A 77 -4.72 -8.72 5.10
C LYS A 77 -5.41 -7.98 3.96
N ILE A 78 -6.35 -7.07 4.26
CA ILE A 78 -6.96 -6.20 3.25
C ILE A 78 -5.88 -5.31 2.60
N CYS A 79 -5.05 -4.65 3.39
CA CYS A 79 -3.95 -3.82 2.89
C CYS A 79 -2.95 -4.63 2.06
N ALA A 80 -2.58 -5.83 2.48
CA ALA A 80 -1.70 -6.72 1.74
C ALA A 80 -2.30 -7.14 0.39
N CYS A 81 -3.61 -7.47 0.34
CA CYS A 81 -4.30 -7.76 -0.92
C CYS A 81 -4.32 -6.53 -1.85
N ILE A 82 -4.47 -5.31 -1.31
CA ILE A 82 -4.39 -4.06 -2.08
C ILE A 82 -2.97 -3.88 -2.66
N THR A 83 -1.92 -4.14 -1.87
CA THR A 83 -0.53 -4.12 -2.36
C THR A 83 -0.36 -5.10 -3.51
N GLY A 84 -0.75 -6.37 -3.34
CA GLY A 84 -0.67 -7.37 -4.40
C GLY A 84 -1.42 -6.94 -5.66
N ALA A 85 -2.58 -6.28 -5.51
CA ALA A 85 -3.32 -5.75 -6.64
C ALA A 85 -2.57 -4.61 -7.36
N LEU A 86 -1.97 -3.69 -6.61
CA LEU A 86 -1.17 -2.58 -7.13
C LEU A 86 0.13 -3.03 -7.81
N LEU A 87 0.70 -4.16 -7.40
CA LEU A 87 1.85 -4.77 -8.11
C LEU A 87 1.45 -5.30 -9.50
N ASN A 88 0.20 -5.77 -9.65
CA ASN A 88 -0.32 -6.29 -10.91
C ASN A 88 -0.99 -5.22 -11.80
N VAL A 89 -1.42 -4.11 -11.21
CA VAL A 89 -2.12 -3.02 -11.88
C VAL A 89 -1.24 -1.77 -11.85
N GLN A 90 -0.55 -1.52 -12.96
CA GLN A 90 0.27 -0.32 -13.11
C GLN A 90 -0.60 0.92 -13.29
N MET A 91 -0.56 1.81 -12.30
CA MET A 91 -1.20 3.12 -12.37
C MET A 91 -0.24 4.19 -12.92
N ILE A 92 1.06 3.99 -12.74
CA ILE A 92 2.09 4.86 -13.29
C ILE A 92 2.71 4.15 -14.50
N THR A 93 2.67 4.77 -15.66
CA THR A 93 3.27 4.22 -16.89
C THR A 93 4.30 5.17 -17.47
N TYR A 94 5.29 4.64 -18.18
CA TYR A 94 6.39 5.41 -18.76
C TYR A 94 6.97 4.71 -19.99
N LYS A 95 7.69 5.45 -20.83
CA LYS A 95 8.39 4.93 -22.00
C LYS A 95 9.84 4.60 -21.68
N MET A 96 10.35 3.53 -22.29
CA MET A 96 11.74 3.05 -22.15
C MET A 96 12.62 3.41 -23.36
N ASP A 97 12.19 4.38 -24.17
CA ASP A 97 12.81 4.72 -25.46
C ASP A 97 14.12 5.51 -25.34
N LYS A 98 14.40 6.14 -24.20
CA LYS A 98 15.60 6.97 -23.97
C LYS A 98 16.78 6.25 -23.29
N GLY A 99 16.80 4.92 -23.28
CA GLY A 99 17.87 4.14 -22.66
C GLY A 99 17.57 3.76 -21.21
N GLN A 100 18.54 3.92 -20.30
CA GLN A 100 18.38 3.47 -18.92
C GLN A 100 17.39 4.36 -18.15
N VAL A 101 16.23 3.80 -17.80
CA VAL A 101 15.21 4.50 -17.02
C VAL A 101 15.73 4.78 -15.60
N PRO A 102 15.60 6.02 -15.09
CA PRO A 102 15.98 6.38 -13.73
C PRO A 102 15.31 5.48 -12.69
N VAL A 103 16.08 5.07 -11.67
CA VAL A 103 15.62 4.13 -10.64
C VAL A 103 14.33 4.58 -9.94
N GLN A 104 14.16 5.88 -9.71
CA GLN A 104 12.95 6.42 -9.08
C GLN A 104 11.68 6.23 -9.93
N ILE A 105 11.80 6.24 -11.27
CA ILE A 105 10.67 5.95 -12.17
C ILE A 105 10.36 4.46 -12.13
N VAL A 106 11.40 3.61 -12.20
CA VAL A 106 11.25 2.14 -12.09
C VAL A 106 10.59 1.74 -10.77
N LEU A 107 10.97 2.41 -9.67
CA LEU A 107 10.44 2.12 -8.33
C LEU A 107 9.05 2.73 -8.07
N SER A 108 8.52 3.57 -8.95
CA SER A 108 7.31 4.36 -8.68
C SER A 108 6.05 3.51 -8.40
N ASN A 109 5.79 2.45 -9.17
CA ASN A 109 4.64 1.56 -8.90
C ASN A 109 4.82 0.76 -7.59
N TYR A 110 6.05 0.40 -7.23
CA TYR A 110 6.33 -0.28 -5.95
C TYR A 110 6.20 0.67 -4.76
N ALA A 111 6.64 1.92 -4.92
CA ALA A 111 6.43 2.99 -3.96
C ALA A 111 4.93 3.22 -3.75
N LEU A 112 4.16 3.33 -4.83
CA LEU A 112 2.70 3.42 -4.80
C LEU A 112 2.08 2.22 -4.05
N ALA A 113 2.49 0.99 -4.36
CA ALA A 113 1.94 -0.21 -3.74
C ALA A 113 2.19 -0.26 -2.23
N PHE A 114 3.42 0.05 -1.78
CA PHE A 114 3.77 0.08 -0.37
C PHE A 114 3.07 1.23 0.35
N LEU A 115 3.21 2.47 -0.14
CA LEU A 115 2.69 3.66 0.52
C LEU A 115 1.15 3.69 0.55
N SER A 116 0.48 3.08 -0.43
CA SER A 116 -0.98 2.94 -0.40
C SER A 116 -1.43 2.01 0.71
N ALA A 117 -0.70 0.92 0.94
CA ALA A 117 -0.98 0.00 2.04
C ALA A 117 -0.83 0.70 3.40
N ILE A 118 0.22 1.50 3.56
CA ILE A 118 0.45 2.32 4.75
C ILE A 118 -0.69 3.33 4.95
N SER A 119 -1.09 4.04 3.88
CA SER A 119 -2.17 5.02 3.96
C SER A 119 -3.51 4.39 4.33
N VAL A 120 -3.84 3.22 3.75
CA VAL A 120 -5.07 2.49 4.08
C VAL A 120 -5.00 1.94 5.51
N LEU A 121 -3.86 1.42 5.94
CA LEU A 121 -3.67 0.93 7.31
C LEU A 121 -3.83 2.05 8.34
N TYR A 122 -3.31 3.24 8.04
CA TYR A 122 -3.51 4.45 8.84
C TYR A 122 -5.01 4.79 9.00
N LEU A 123 -5.80 4.67 7.93
CA LEU A 123 -7.26 4.88 7.99
C LEU A 123 -7.96 3.80 8.85
N PHE A 124 -7.49 2.56 8.81
CA PHE A 124 -8.02 1.51 9.69
C PHE A 124 -7.70 1.80 11.16
N LEU A 125 -6.46 2.14 11.49
CA LEU A 125 -6.09 2.42 12.88
C LEU A 125 -6.86 3.63 13.46
N LEU A 126 -7.03 4.69 12.67
CA LEU A 126 -7.92 5.81 13.05
C LEU A 126 -9.35 5.34 13.29
N SER A 127 -9.89 4.51 12.39
CA SER A 127 -11.24 3.98 12.55
C SER A 127 -11.39 3.13 13.81
N ASP A 128 -10.37 2.37 14.18
CA ASP A 128 -10.42 1.47 15.33
C ASP A 128 -10.30 2.24 16.64
N PHE A 129 -9.41 3.24 16.73
CA PHE A 129 -9.40 4.15 17.88
C PHE A 129 -10.72 4.88 18.07
N ALA A 130 -11.36 5.34 16.99
CA ALA A 130 -12.66 6.00 17.07
C ALA A 130 -13.77 5.05 17.59
N LYS A 131 -13.81 3.81 17.10
CA LYS A 131 -14.80 2.80 17.55
C LYS A 131 -14.59 2.39 19.01
N GLU A 132 -13.34 2.34 19.45
CA GLU A 132 -12.97 1.95 20.82
C GLU A 132 -13.08 3.11 21.82
N GLY A 133 -13.48 4.32 21.39
CA GLY A 133 -13.57 5.49 22.26
C GLY A 133 -12.21 6.02 22.74
N LYS A 134 -11.13 5.71 22.01
CA LYS A 134 -9.75 6.11 22.32
C LYS A 134 -9.41 7.46 21.66
N GLU A 135 -10.15 8.52 22.01
CA GLU A 135 -10.05 9.84 21.39
C GLU A 135 -8.65 10.46 21.50
N GLU A 136 -7.94 10.24 22.61
CA GLU A 136 -6.56 10.74 22.78
C GLU A 136 -5.61 10.18 21.71
N TYR A 137 -5.60 8.85 21.52
CA TYR A 137 -4.74 8.20 20.53
C TYR A 137 -5.16 8.52 19.10
N TYR A 138 -6.48 8.65 18.86
CA TYR A 138 -6.99 9.13 17.59
C TYR A 138 -6.43 10.52 17.25
N ASN A 139 -6.49 11.47 18.19
CA ASN A 139 -6.00 12.83 17.98
C ASN A 139 -4.48 12.87 17.81
N LYS A 140 -3.72 12.14 18.64
CA LYS A 140 -2.26 12.03 18.48
C LYS A 140 -1.86 11.47 17.11
N LEU A 141 -2.53 10.38 16.67
CA LEU A 141 -2.26 9.80 15.35
C LEU A 141 -2.65 10.75 14.20
N LYS A 142 -3.72 11.51 14.38
CA LYS A 142 -4.16 12.53 13.42
C LYS A 142 -3.15 13.69 13.33
N GLU A 143 -2.61 14.15 14.45
CA GLU A 143 -1.55 15.16 14.51
C GLU A 143 -0.24 14.66 13.89
N GLN A 144 0.10 13.39 14.11
CA GLN A 144 1.25 12.74 13.48
C GLN A 144 1.14 12.68 11.95
N ALA A 145 -0.09 12.69 11.42
CA ALA A 145 -0.48 12.75 10.00
C ALA A 145 0.00 11.60 9.08
N ALA A 146 0.99 10.82 9.51
CA ALA A 146 1.55 9.66 8.82
C ALA A 146 2.09 8.65 9.82
N PHE A 147 2.36 7.42 9.40
CA PHE A 147 3.09 6.47 10.24
C PHE A 147 4.58 6.82 10.35
N LEU A 148 5.11 6.61 11.54
CA LEU A 148 6.54 6.62 11.82
C LEU A 148 7.15 5.25 11.52
N PHE A 149 8.43 5.25 11.19
CA PHE A 149 9.20 4.05 10.91
C PHE A 149 10.47 4.03 11.75
N PRO A 150 11.03 2.84 12.05
CA PRO A 150 12.31 2.73 12.71
C PRO A 150 13.42 3.45 11.93
N GLU A 151 14.29 4.16 12.65
CA GLU A 151 15.50 4.72 12.08
C GLU A 151 16.45 3.59 11.64
N THR A 152 17.15 3.82 10.53
CA THR A 152 18.17 2.92 10.01
C THR A 152 19.54 3.59 10.09
N ASN A 153 20.60 2.79 10.26
CA ASN A 153 21.96 3.31 10.33
C ASN A 153 22.41 3.82 8.95
N TRP A 154 23.37 4.76 8.92
CA TRP A 154 23.87 5.44 7.70
C TRP A 154 24.32 4.53 6.54
N GLY A 155 24.65 3.27 6.80
CA GLY A 155 25.01 2.30 5.76
C GLY A 155 23.82 1.60 5.08
N HIS A 156 22.59 1.89 5.49
CA HIS A 156 21.38 1.21 5.04
C HIS A 156 20.36 2.18 4.45
N ASP A 157 19.57 1.69 3.51
CA ASP A 157 18.37 2.39 3.04
C ASP A 157 17.44 2.72 4.22
N SER A 158 16.63 3.77 4.09
CA SER A 158 15.53 4.00 5.03
C SER A 158 14.59 2.79 5.04
N TYR A 159 13.87 2.58 6.14
CA TYR A 159 12.94 1.46 6.25
C TYR A 159 11.98 1.40 5.05
N VAL A 160 11.38 2.55 4.70
CA VAL A 160 10.46 2.70 3.56
C VAL A 160 11.12 2.32 2.24
N LEU A 161 12.30 2.88 1.94
CA LEU A 161 13.00 2.59 0.69
C LEU A 161 13.41 1.12 0.62
N GLY A 162 13.84 0.54 1.74
CA GLY A 162 14.18 -0.88 1.83
C GLY A 162 12.98 -1.79 1.53
N ARG A 163 11.77 -1.44 1.99
CA ARG A 163 10.55 -2.20 1.66
C ARG A 163 10.18 -2.07 0.18
N ILE A 164 10.27 -0.87 -0.38
CA ILE A 164 10.01 -0.63 -1.81
C ILE A 164 10.97 -1.42 -2.69
N LYS A 165 12.27 -1.40 -2.40
CA LYS A 165 13.28 -2.18 -3.12
C LYS A 165 13.06 -3.68 -2.95
N ALA A 166 12.65 -4.15 -1.77
CA ALA A 166 12.35 -5.56 -1.55
C ALA A 166 11.19 -6.04 -2.43
N LEU A 167 10.12 -5.24 -2.57
CA LEU A 167 9.04 -5.54 -3.51
C LEU A 167 9.55 -5.63 -4.95
N ALA A 168 10.35 -4.64 -5.38
CA ALA A 168 10.91 -4.61 -6.73
C ALA A 168 11.85 -5.80 -7.01
N LEU A 169 12.72 -6.15 -6.06
CA LEU A 169 13.63 -7.29 -6.21
C LEU A 169 12.86 -8.61 -6.29
N ASN A 170 11.84 -8.81 -5.45
CA ASN A 170 11.02 -10.02 -5.51
C ASN A 170 10.32 -10.16 -6.87
N ASP A 171 9.77 -9.07 -7.41
CA ASP A 171 9.16 -9.09 -8.74
C ASP A 171 10.19 -9.43 -9.85
N VAL A 172 11.37 -8.79 -9.82
CA VAL A 172 12.46 -9.05 -10.78
C VAL A 172 12.95 -10.51 -10.74
N TYR A 173 12.99 -11.13 -9.56
CA TYR A 173 13.38 -12.53 -9.40
C TYR A 173 12.24 -13.52 -9.65
N GLY A 174 11.02 -13.05 -9.96
CA GLY A 174 9.85 -13.90 -10.20
C GLY A 174 9.29 -14.56 -8.95
N ASN A 175 9.55 -14.00 -7.76
CA ASN A 175 8.97 -14.48 -6.52
C ASN A 175 7.50 -14.05 -6.44
N GLU A 176 6.61 -15.00 -6.14
CA GLU A 176 5.21 -14.69 -5.88
C GLU A 176 5.06 -13.78 -4.67
N PHE A 177 4.12 -12.84 -4.74
CA PHE A 177 3.84 -11.93 -3.63
C PHE A 177 3.16 -12.67 -2.46
N ASP A 178 3.90 -12.84 -1.35
CA ASP A 178 3.39 -13.45 -0.13
C ASP A 178 2.48 -12.49 0.65
N VAL A 179 1.17 -12.62 0.45
CA VAL A 179 0.15 -11.81 1.12
C VAL A 179 0.20 -11.98 2.64
N LEU A 180 0.49 -13.17 3.16
CA LEU A 180 0.46 -13.42 4.62
C LEU A 180 1.69 -12.83 5.29
N GLY A 181 2.88 -13.05 4.73
CA GLY A 181 4.11 -12.42 5.20
C GLY A 181 4.05 -10.90 5.14
N TYR A 182 3.45 -10.34 4.08
CA TYR A 182 3.28 -8.89 3.97
C TYR A 182 2.25 -8.35 4.98
N ALA A 183 1.17 -9.09 5.27
CA ALA A 183 0.21 -8.72 6.30
C ALA A 183 0.86 -8.72 7.71
N ASP A 184 1.74 -9.67 8.00
CA ASP A 184 2.51 -9.69 9.26
C ASP A 184 3.43 -8.47 9.38
N MET A 185 4.13 -8.10 8.30
CA MET A 185 4.94 -6.88 8.28
C MET A 185 4.09 -5.63 8.57
N LEU A 186 2.90 -5.53 7.98
CA LEU A 186 1.97 -4.42 8.23
C LEU A 186 1.50 -4.37 9.69
N PHE A 187 1.24 -5.53 10.30
CA PHE A 187 0.91 -5.63 11.72
C PHE A 187 2.03 -5.06 12.60
N TRP A 188 3.30 -5.38 12.31
CA TRP A 188 4.43 -4.83 13.08
C TRP A 188 4.58 -3.32 12.91
N ILE A 189 4.30 -2.77 11.73
CA ILE A 189 4.30 -1.32 11.50
C ILE A 189 3.20 -0.64 12.32
N GLU A 190 1.99 -1.22 12.34
CA GLU A 190 0.89 -0.72 13.17
C GLU A 190 1.27 -0.76 14.65
N LYS A 191 1.79 -1.90 15.14
CA LYS A 191 2.23 -2.05 16.53
C LYS A 191 3.29 -1.04 16.94
N TYR A 192 4.30 -0.83 16.10
CA TYR A 192 5.32 0.19 16.34
C TYR A 192 4.70 1.58 16.54
N ASN A 193 3.71 1.95 15.73
CA ASN A 193 3.04 3.24 15.83
C ASN A 193 2.15 3.33 17.07
N ILE A 194 1.42 2.27 17.42
CA ILE A 194 0.63 2.22 18.65
C ILE A 194 1.54 2.41 19.88
N ASP A 195 2.65 1.69 19.94
CA ASP A 195 3.60 1.77 21.06
C ASP A 195 4.19 3.18 21.20
N LYS A 196 4.41 3.88 20.08
CA LYS A 196 4.88 5.28 20.07
C LYS A 196 3.83 6.29 20.52
N LEU A 197 2.54 5.98 20.40
CA LEU A 197 1.45 6.86 20.85
C LEU A 197 1.12 6.67 22.34
N CYS A 198 1.37 5.47 22.86
CA CYS A 198 1.12 5.08 24.25
C CYS A 198 2.24 5.48 25.21
N ASN A 199 3.47 5.67 24.72
CA ASN A 199 4.64 6.11 25.50
C ASN A 199 4.94 7.59 25.26
#